data_AF-A0A7Y1Y8Z7-F1
#
_entry.id   AF-A0A7Y1Y8Z7-F1
#
_cell.length_a   1.000
_cell.length_b   1.000
_cell.length_c   1.000
_cell.angle_alpha   90.00
_cell.angle_beta   90.00
_cell.angle_gamma   90.00
#
_symmetry.space_group_name_H-M   'P 1'
#
loop_
_entity.id
_entity.type
_entity.pdbx_description
1 polymer ?
#
loop_
_entity_poly.entity_id
_entity_poly.type
_entity_poly.pdbx_seq_one_letter_code
_entity_poly.pdbx_strand_id
1 'polypeptide(L)'
;MTKPSPEREAAHRPGKALYLSLGLGLLWIFLALNSPETTYHFGAPLVAVAVPISHRSTGSGPLSNPAAAGAAVSGLFNALFATGILALNDSLRGGSLLPFGDATVEALVFAAAGAIVGFVIGIWGPRRATGE
;
A
#
# COMPACT_ATOMS: atom_id res chain seq x y z
N MET A 1 -15.84 -32.75 18.60
CA MET A 1 -15.13 -31.77 17.76
C MET A 1 -16.16 -30.82 17.15
N THR A 2 -16.40 -29.68 17.80
CA THR A 2 -17.30 -28.63 17.31
C THR A 2 -16.59 -27.87 16.20
N LYS A 3 -17.18 -27.83 14.99
CA LYS A 3 -16.70 -26.96 13.91
C LYS A 3 -16.69 -25.51 14.43
N PRO A 4 -15.59 -24.75 14.23
CA PRO A 4 -15.58 -23.34 14.58
C PRO A 4 -16.72 -22.62 13.84
N SER A 5 -17.39 -21.68 14.51
CA SER A 5 -18.49 -20.93 13.93
C SER A 5 -18.02 -20.14 12.70
N PRO A 6 -18.86 -19.96 11.66
CA PRO A 6 -18.50 -19.20 10.46
C PRO A 6 -18.06 -17.76 10.76
N GLU A 7 -18.47 -17.20 11.91
CA GLU A 7 -18.02 -15.91 12.42
C GLU A 7 -16.52 -15.88 12.78
N ARG A 8 -15.94 -16.99 13.28
CA ARG A 8 -14.48 -17.09 13.51
C ARG A 8 -13.70 -17.26 12.21
N GLU A 9 -14.31 -17.79 11.17
CA GLU A 9 -13.68 -18.02 9.86
C GLU A 9 -13.60 -16.72 9.04
N ALA A 10 -14.56 -15.80 9.23
CA ALA A 10 -14.57 -14.47 8.61
C ALA A 10 -13.51 -13.52 9.21
N ALA A 11 -13.03 -13.76 10.43
CA ALA A 11 -12.05 -12.93 11.12
C ALA A 11 -10.59 -13.09 10.60
N HIS A 12 -10.36 -13.92 9.57
CA HIS A 12 -9.01 -14.34 9.19
C HIS A 12 -8.74 -14.30 7.68
N ARG A 13 -9.02 -13.18 7.01
CA ARG A 13 -8.44 -12.89 5.68
C ARG A 13 -7.60 -11.61 5.59
N PRO A 14 -6.76 -11.25 6.58
CA PRO A 14 -5.81 -10.14 6.44
C PRO A 14 -4.78 -10.37 5.31
N GLY A 15 -4.53 -11.63 4.93
CA GLY A 15 -3.52 -11.99 3.93
C GLY A 15 -3.77 -11.40 2.54
N LYS A 16 -5.03 -11.31 2.09
CA LYS A 16 -5.34 -10.83 0.73
C LYS A 16 -4.95 -9.36 0.51
N ALA A 17 -5.11 -8.53 1.53
CA ALA A 17 -4.77 -7.11 1.45
C ALA A 17 -3.26 -6.87 1.39
N LEU A 18 -2.48 -7.70 2.10
CA LEU A 18 -1.03 -7.66 2.06
C LEU A 18 -0.47 -8.15 0.71
N TYR A 19 -1.08 -9.19 0.11
CA TYR A 19 -0.59 -9.73 -1.17
C TYR A 19 -0.62 -8.72 -2.32
N LEU A 20 -1.62 -7.83 -2.38
CA LEU A 20 -1.64 -6.81 -3.44
C LEU A 20 -0.47 -5.84 -3.29
N SER A 21 -0.24 -5.32 -2.08
CA SER A 21 0.86 -4.40 -1.80
C SER A 21 2.22 -5.05 -2.05
N LEU A 22 2.41 -6.29 -1.60
CA LEU A 22 3.63 -7.06 -1.85
C LEU A 22 3.82 -7.33 -3.35
N GLY A 23 2.77 -7.73 -4.06
CA GLY A 23 2.81 -7.99 -5.50
C GLY A 23 3.16 -6.72 -6.30
N LEU A 24 2.56 -5.58 -5.95
CA LEU A 24 2.91 -4.29 -6.54
C LEU A 24 4.35 -3.88 -6.21
N GLY A 25 4.81 -4.15 -4.98
CA GLY A 25 6.19 -3.88 -4.57
C GLY A 25 7.19 -4.69 -5.38
N LEU A 26 6.94 -5.99 -5.53
CA LEU A 26 7.77 -6.87 -6.35
C LEU A 26 7.74 -6.48 -7.83
N LEU A 27 6.57 -6.12 -8.36
CA LEU A 27 6.44 -5.63 -9.74
C LEU A 27 7.24 -4.34 -9.94
N TRP A 28 7.11 -3.39 -9.01
CA TRP A 28 7.87 -2.14 -9.07
C TRP A 28 9.38 -2.39 -9.00
N ILE A 29 9.81 -3.27 -8.09
CA ILE A 29 11.22 -3.66 -8.00
C ILE A 29 11.70 -4.26 -9.32
N PHE A 30 10.96 -5.22 -9.85
CA PHE A 30 11.28 -5.87 -11.13
C PHE A 30 11.40 -4.84 -12.26
N LEU A 31 10.44 -3.92 -12.39
CA LEU A 31 10.46 -2.89 -13.42
C LEU A 31 11.65 -1.94 -13.30
N ALA A 32 11.98 -1.49 -12.09
CA ALA A 32 13.12 -0.60 -11.84
C ALA A 32 14.46 -1.30 -12.09
N LEU A 33 14.61 -2.57 -11.71
CA LEU A 33 15.82 -3.35 -11.99
C LEU A 33 16.03 -3.60 -13.50
N ASN A 34 14.96 -3.77 -14.28
CA ASN A 34 15.05 -4.00 -15.71
C ASN A 34 15.10 -2.70 -16.55
N SER A 35 14.87 -1.55 -15.94
CA SER A 35 14.87 -0.25 -16.62
C SER A 35 15.32 0.86 -15.67
N PRO A 36 16.60 0.85 -15.22
CA PRO A 36 17.10 1.75 -14.18
C PRO A 36 17.08 3.24 -14.59
N GLU A 37 17.07 3.52 -15.89
CA GLU A 37 16.96 4.88 -16.44
C GLU A 37 15.52 5.42 -16.44
N THR A 38 14.52 4.56 -16.19
CA THR A 38 13.10 4.95 -16.14
C THR A 38 12.66 5.13 -14.70
N THR A 39 12.26 6.35 -14.34
CA THR A 39 11.69 6.60 -13.00
C THR A 39 10.23 6.16 -12.96
N TYR A 40 9.93 5.19 -12.09
CA TYR A 40 8.56 4.78 -11.79
C TYR A 40 8.02 5.59 -10.60
N HIS A 41 7.72 6.87 -10.84
CA HIS A 41 7.30 7.83 -9.82
C HIS A 41 6.16 7.31 -8.93
N PHE A 42 5.19 6.61 -9.53
CA PHE A 42 4.02 6.10 -8.82
C PHE A 42 4.22 4.74 -8.14
N GLY A 43 5.40 4.11 -8.23
CA GLY A 43 5.66 2.81 -7.61
C GLY A 43 5.44 2.83 -6.11
N ALA A 44 6.19 3.68 -5.40
CA ALA A 44 6.06 3.87 -3.96
C ALA A 44 4.62 4.19 -3.47
N PRO A 45 3.91 5.21 -4.00
CA PRO A 45 2.57 5.54 -3.52
C PRO A 45 1.56 4.44 -3.81
N LEU A 46 1.65 3.74 -4.95
CA LEU A 46 0.76 2.62 -5.27
C LEU A 46 0.94 1.45 -4.29
N VAL A 47 2.19 1.10 -3.96
CA VAL A 47 2.48 0.07 -2.95
C VAL A 47 1.92 0.47 -1.59
N ALA A 48 2.07 1.75 -1.21
CA ALA A 48 1.61 2.26 0.08
C ALA A 48 0.08 2.28 0.21
N VAL A 49 -0.64 2.66 -0.84
CA VAL A 49 -2.10 2.77 -0.82
C VAL A 49 -2.81 1.41 -0.97
N ALA A 50 -2.10 0.38 -1.44
CA ALA A 50 -2.68 -0.91 -1.80
C ALA A 50 -3.32 -1.66 -0.62
N VAL A 51 -2.72 -1.61 0.58
CA VAL A 51 -3.27 -2.31 1.75
C VAL A 51 -4.62 -1.72 2.18
N PRO A 52 -4.76 -0.39 2.39
CA PRO A 52 -6.06 0.23 2.68
C PRO A 52 -7.12 0.00 1.59
N ILE A 53 -6.74 0.11 0.31
CA ILE A 53 -7.66 -0.11 -0.82
C ILE A 53 -8.16 -1.55 -0.83
N SER A 54 -7.27 -2.52 -0.60
CA SER A 54 -7.65 -3.94 -0.58
C SER A 54 -8.60 -4.27 0.56
N HIS A 55 -8.41 -3.65 1.73
CA HIS A 55 -9.36 -3.80 2.84
C HIS A 55 -10.74 -3.23 2.50
N ARG A 56 -10.79 -2.17 1.72
CA ARG A 56 -12.07 -1.58 1.28
C ARG A 56 -12.76 -2.44 0.21
N SER A 57 -12.01 -3.01 -0.72
CA SER A 57 -12.55 -3.80 -1.83
C SER A 57 -13.17 -5.13 -1.39
N THR A 58 -12.84 -5.62 -0.19
CA THR A 58 -13.49 -6.82 0.39
C THR A 58 -14.91 -6.57 0.92
N GLY A 59 -15.46 -5.36 0.77
CA GLY A 59 -16.84 -5.05 1.10
C GLY A 59 -17.10 -4.76 2.59
N SER A 60 -16.04 -4.55 3.38
CA SER A 60 -16.08 -4.42 4.83
C SER A 60 -16.56 -3.05 5.36
N GLY A 61 -16.95 -2.13 4.47
CA GLY A 61 -17.30 -0.76 4.84
C GLY A 61 -16.09 0.09 5.25
N PRO A 62 -16.30 1.32 5.76
CA PRO A 62 -15.22 2.14 6.31
C PRO A 62 -14.51 1.42 7.47
N LEU A 63 -13.19 1.51 7.50
CA LEU A 63 -12.37 1.02 8.61
C LEU A 63 -12.51 1.95 9.82
N SER A 64 -12.35 1.40 11.03
CA SER A 64 -12.12 2.22 12.21
C SER A 64 -10.77 2.95 12.07
N ASN A 65 -10.63 4.12 12.71
CA ASN A 65 -9.38 4.90 12.64
C ASN A 65 -8.12 4.06 12.96
N PRO A 66 -8.09 3.21 14.01
CA PRO A 66 -6.93 2.35 14.28
C PRO A 66 -6.67 1.32 13.18
N ALA A 67 -7.72 0.73 12.60
CA ALA A 67 -7.57 -0.23 11.52
C ALA A 67 -7.09 0.42 10.21
N ALA A 68 -7.59 1.62 9.90
CA ALA A 68 -7.11 2.41 8.76
C ALA A 68 -5.65 2.82 8.95
N ALA A 69 -5.26 3.25 10.16
CA ALA A 69 -3.89 3.58 10.49
C ALA A 69 -2.97 2.36 10.35
N GLY A 70 -3.38 1.21 10.89
CA GLY A 70 -2.66 -0.06 10.73
C GLY A 70 -2.45 -0.43 9.27
N ALA A 71 -3.51 -0.37 8.45
CA ALA A 71 -3.43 -0.66 7.02
C ALA A 71 -2.49 0.32 6.28
N ALA A 72 -2.58 1.62 6.57
CA ALA A 72 -1.72 2.64 5.96
C ALA A 72 -0.25 2.46 6.35
N VAL A 73 0.03 2.16 7.62
CA VAL A 73 1.38 1.87 8.12
C VAL A 73 1.93 0.59 7.46
N SER A 74 1.14 -0.47 7.34
CA SER A 74 1.57 -1.70 6.65
C SER A 74 1.94 -1.44 5.19
N GLY A 75 1.11 -0.70 4.46
CA GLY A 75 1.42 -0.31 3.08
C GLY A 75 2.69 0.55 2.99
N LEU A 76 2.83 1.53 3.88
CA LEU A 76 4.02 2.38 3.96
C LEU A 76 5.28 1.54 4.19
N PHE A 77 5.27 0.62 5.15
CA PHE A 77 6.41 -0.27 5.39
C PHE A 77 6.79 -1.08 4.16
N ASN A 78 5.83 -1.62 3.40
CA ASN A 78 6.11 -2.33 2.17
C ASN A 78 6.74 -1.42 1.10
N ALA A 79 6.25 -0.19 0.97
CA ALA A 79 6.79 0.79 0.03
C ALA A 79 8.23 1.20 0.41
N LEU A 80 8.49 1.44 1.69
CA LEU A 80 9.82 1.76 2.21
C LEU A 80 10.79 0.58 2.03
N PHE A 81 10.33 -0.65 2.26
CA PHE A 81 11.13 -1.84 2.04
C PHE A 81 11.52 -1.99 0.57
N ALA A 82 10.57 -1.82 -0.36
CA ALA A 82 10.86 -1.83 -1.80
C ALA A 82 11.81 -0.70 -2.21
N THR A 83 11.60 0.51 -1.68
CA THR A 83 12.49 1.66 -1.90
C THR A 83 13.91 1.35 -1.41
N GLY A 84 14.06 0.75 -0.24
CA GLY A 84 15.35 0.36 0.31
C GLY A 84 16.07 -0.66 -0.56
N ILE A 85 15.37 -1.67 -1.08
CA ILE A 85 15.94 -2.63 -2.04
C ILE A 85 16.45 -1.88 -3.29
N LEU A 86 15.64 -0.98 -3.85
CA LEU A 86 16.01 -0.27 -5.07
C LEU A 86 17.16 0.72 -4.86
N ALA A 87 17.20 1.41 -3.72
CA ALA A 87 18.30 2.30 -3.36
C ALA A 87 19.61 1.52 -3.17
N LEU A 88 19.58 0.36 -2.52
CA LEU A 88 20.76 -0.50 -2.34
C LEU A 88 21.30 -1.08 -3.66
N ASN A 89 20.43 -1.25 -4.67
CA ASN A 89 20.80 -1.69 -6.02
C ASN A 89 21.06 -0.51 -6.97
N ASP A 90 21.07 0.72 -6.46
CA ASP A 90 21.26 1.95 -7.24
C ASP A 90 20.36 2.00 -8.49
N SER A 91 19.10 1.59 -8.29
CA SER A 91 18.07 1.44 -9.34
C SER A 91 16.99 2.53 -9.25
N LEU A 92 17.31 3.62 -8.54
CA LEU A 92 16.53 4.86 -8.45
C LEU A 92 17.36 6.03 -9.01
N ARG A 93 17.90 5.86 -10.22
CA ARG A 93 18.80 6.85 -10.86
C ARG A 93 18.11 7.81 -11.82
N GLY A 94 16.87 7.52 -12.19
CA GLY A 94 16.13 8.37 -13.11
C GLY A 94 15.81 9.75 -12.52
N GLY A 95 15.28 10.62 -13.37
CA GLY A 95 14.91 11.99 -12.98
C GLY A 95 13.86 12.03 -11.87
N SER A 96 13.94 13.04 -11.02
CA SER A 96 12.96 13.37 -9.98
C SER A 96 11.97 14.42 -10.49
N LEU A 97 10.70 14.29 -10.14
CA LEU A 97 9.64 15.32 -10.27
C LEU A 97 9.72 16.36 -9.16
N LEU A 98 10.32 16.03 -8.02
CA LEU A 98 10.52 17.00 -6.95
C LEU A 98 11.63 17.99 -7.33
N PRO A 99 11.44 19.30 -7.04
CA PRO A 99 12.47 20.30 -7.29
C PRO A 99 13.66 20.19 -6.32
N PHE A 100 13.58 19.28 -5.34
CA PHE A 100 14.63 19.00 -4.35
C PHE A 100 14.78 17.50 -4.16
N GLY A 101 16.01 17.06 -3.90
CA GLY A 101 16.34 15.65 -3.67
C GLY A 101 16.48 14.83 -4.95
N ASP A 102 16.78 13.55 -4.77
CA ASP A 102 16.87 12.55 -5.83
C ASP A 102 15.60 11.68 -5.88
N ALA A 103 15.57 10.69 -6.77
CA ALA A 103 14.43 9.77 -6.90
C ALA A 103 14.21 8.92 -5.62
N THR A 104 15.22 8.75 -4.76
CA THR A 104 15.05 8.09 -3.47
C THR A 104 14.23 8.97 -2.53
N VAL A 105 14.61 10.25 -2.39
CA VAL A 105 13.86 11.22 -1.59
C VAL A 105 12.42 11.35 -2.10
N GLU A 106 12.24 11.41 -3.42
CA GLU A 106 10.90 11.41 -4.02
C GLU A 106 10.08 10.16 -3.63
N ALA A 107 10.66 8.97 -3.78
CA ALA A 107 9.98 7.73 -3.44
C ALA A 107 9.52 7.71 -1.97
N LEU A 108 10.32 8.23 -1.04
CA LEU A 108 9.96 8.37 0.36
C LEU A 108 8.78 9.34 0.57
N VAL A 109 8.82 10.51 -0.06
CA VAL A 109 7.75 11.51 0.03
C VAL A 109 6.45 10.95 -0.57
N PHE A 110 6.53 10.30 -1.72
CA PHE A 110 5.35 9.74 -2.39
C PHE A 110 4.82 8.51 -1.66
N ALA A 111 5.66 7.67 -1.05
CA ALA A 111 5.21 6.60 -0.16
C ALA A 111 4.38 7.16 1.01
N ALA A 112 4.84 8.23 1.65
CA ALA A 112 4.11 8.90 2.71
C ALA A 112 2.78 9.49 2.21
N ALA A 113 2.79 10.15 1.05
CA ALA A 113 1.57 10.67 0.43
C ALA A 113 0.56 9.54 0.12
N GLY A 114 1.02 8.42 -0.43
CA GLY A 114 0.20 7.24 -0.70
C GLY A 114 -0.40 6.64 0.57
N ALA A 115 0.36 6.59 1.67
CA ALA A 115 -0.13 6.14 2.97
C ALA A 115 -1.21 7.07 3.55
N ILE A 116 -1.05 8.39 3.44
CA ILE A 116 -2.05 9.38 3.85
C ILE A 116 -3.33 9.21 3.03
N VAL A 117 -3.21 9.12 1.71
CA VAL A 117 -4.36 8.87 0.82
C VAL A 117 -5.05 7.55 1.19
N GLY A 118 -4.28 6.50 1.46
CA GLY A 118 -4.79 5.20 1.87
C GLY A 118 -5.54 5.26 3.19
N PHE A 119 -5.02 5.99 4.18
CA PHE A 119 -5.70 6.23 5.44
C PHE A 119 -7.06 6.92 5.23
N VAL A 120 -7.08 8.02 4.44
CA VAL A 120 -8.31 8.75 4.10
C VAL A 120 -9.31 7.83 3.40
N ILE A 121 -8.87 7.07 2.39
CA ILE A 121 -9.72 6.08 1.71
C ILE A 121 -10.25 5.03 2.69
N GLY A 122 -9.46 4.62 3.67
CA GLY A 122 -9.85 3.65 4.69
C GLY A 122 -10.99 4.15 5.57
N ILE A 123 -10.96 5.41 5.99
CA ILE A 123 -11.96 5.99 6.90
C ILE A 123 -13.19 6.57 6.19
N TRP A 124 -13.09 6.89 4.89
CA TRP A 124 -14.11 7.67 4.20
C TRP A 124 -15.05 6.81 3.34
N GLY A 125 -16.35 6.79 3.64
CA GLY A 125 -17.37 6.16 2.80
C GLY A 125 -18.76 6.17 3.42
N PRO A 126 -19.84 6.22 2.62
CA PRO A 126 -21.20 6.16 3.14
C PRO A 126 -21.40 4.81 3.86
N ARG A 127 -21.87 4.86 5.10
CA ARG A 127 -22.46 3.65 5.74
C ARG A 127 -23.53 3.17 4.77
N ARG A 128 -23.42 1.93 4.29
CA ARG A 128 -24.57 1.31 3.61
C ARG A 128 -25.70 1.40 4.62
N ALA A 129 -26.74 2.18 4.30
CA ALA A 129 -27.99 2.14 5.03
C ALA A 129 -28.39 0.67 5.05
N THR A 130 -28.36 0.07 6.24
CA THR A 130 -28.94 -1.24 6.47
C THR A 130 -30.39 -1.09 6.06
N GLY A 131 -30.75 -1.68 4.93
CA GLY A 131 -32.14 -1.78 4.51
C GLY A 131 -32.92 -2.44 5.64
N GLU A 132 -33.94 -1.73 6.09
CA GLU A 132 -35.02 -2.23 6.95
C GLU A 132 -35.75 -3.42 6.30
#